data_AF-A0A3N7FKH2-F1
#
_entry.id   AF-A0A3N7FKH2-F1
#
_cell.length_a   1.000
_cell.length_b   1.000
_cell.length_c   1.000
_cell.angle_alpha   90.00
_cell.angle_beta   90.00
_cell.angle_gamma   90.00
#
_symmetry.space_group_name_H-M   'P 1'
#
loop_
_entity.id
_entity.type
_entity.pdbx_description
1 polymer ?
#
loop_
_entity_poly.entity_id
_entity_poly.type
_entity_poly.pdbx_seq_one_letter_code
_entity_poly.pdbx_strand_id
1 'polypeptide(L)'
;MKIEFKAVVSSLGNNNVMVILDNHISKPGWCCSNSDGNGFFGDQYFDPDLWITGLTRMASMFKGVPNVVGMSLRNELRGPKQNVNDWYRYMQKGAEAVHSANPDVIVILSGLNYDKDLSFLRNRPVHLTFSGKIVFEVHWYGFTDGEAWKSGNSNQVCGRVVDNMMRVSGFLLDQGWPLFVSEFGVDQRGTNVNDNRYLGCFLSVAAELDLDWALWTLVGSYYLRQGVIGMNEYYGVLNWNWREVRNSTFLQLISALQSPFRGPGLSEANPHKVIFHPSTGLCVLRKSMLAPLRLGRCTESEAWSYTPQKILSVKGTYFCLQTDDAAKPAKLGIICTDSNSKWETISDSKMHLSSNASSGITVCLDIDSNNTIVTNTCKCLSKDNACDPESQWFKLVNSTRSSTMTKL
;
A
#
# COMPACT_ATOMS: atom_id res chain seq x y z
N MET A 1 11.46 -29.42 -12.01
CA MET A 1 10.44 -28.39 -11.64
C MET A 1 9.60 -28.72 -10.39
N LYS A 2 9.01 -29.92 -10.24
CA LYS A 2 8.17 -30.25 -9.06
C LYS A 2 8.94 -30.32 -7.72
N ILE A 3 10.22 -30.68 -7.76
CA ILE A 3 11.04 -30.88 -6.55
C ILE A 3 11.52 -29.53 -6.02
N GLU A 4 11.90 -28.66 -6.93
CA GLU A 4 12.46 -27.34 -6.70
C GLU A 4 11.40 -26.40 -6.10
N PHE A 5 10.18 -26.40 -6.65
CA PHE A 5 9.10 -25.55 -6.15
C PHE A 5 8.66 -25.96 -4.73
N LYS A 6 8.58 -27.28 -4.45
CA LYS A 6 8.31 -27.78 -3.09
C LYS A 6 9.44 -27.42 -2.12
N ALA A 7 10.70 -27.51 -2.53
CA ALA A 7 11.84 -27.16 -1.69
C ALA A 7 11.80 -25.69 -1.25
N VAL A 8 11.45 -24.77 -2.16
CA VAL A 8 11.28 -23.35 -1.84
C VAL A 8 10.13 -23.16 -0.84
N VAL A 9 8.94 -23.72 -1.11
CA VAL A 9 7.77 -23.59 -0.22
C VAL A 9 8.04 -24.17 1.16
N SER A 10 8.69 -25.34 1.25
CA SER A 10 9.07 -25.96 2.52
C SER A 10 10.11 -25.14 3.28
N SER A 11 11.10 -24.55 2.59
CA SER A 11 12.09 -23.68 3.22
C SER A 11 11.43 -22.42 3.81
N LEU A 12 10.51 -21.79 3.07
CA LEU A 12 9.74 -20.65 3.56
C LEU A 12 8.89 -21.04 4.78
N GLY A 13 8.22 -22.19 4.74
CA GLY A 13 7.43 -22.70 5.86
C GLY A 13 8.26 -22.97 7.12
N ASN A 14 9.45 -23.58 6.97
CA ASN A 14 10.38 -23.80 8.08
C ASN A 14 10.89 -22.50 8.72
N ASN A 15 10.75 -21.37 8.02
CA ASN A 15 11.11 -20.03 8.50
C ASN A 15 9.88 -19.16 8.82
N ASN A 16 8.70 -19.78 9.00
CA ASN A 16 7.44 -19.11 9.33
C ASN A 16 6.98 -18.05 8.31
N VAL A 17 7.30 -18.26 7.03
CA VAL A 17 6.88 -17.36 5.94
C VAL A 17 5.66 -17.97 5.23
N MET A 18 4.56 -17.21 5.22
CA MET A 18 3.37 -17.52 4.44
C MET A 18 3.63 -17.36 2.95
N VAL A 19 2.97 -18.19 2.14
CA VAL A 19 3.17 -18.28 0.70
C VAL A 19 1.84 -18.11 -0.01
N ILE A 20 1.82 -17.17 -0.96
CA ILE A 20 0.80 -17.07 -1.99
C ILE A 20 1.40 -17.64 -3.28
N LEU A 21 0.72 -18.60 -3.89
CA LEU A 21 1.13 -19.15 -5.18
C LEU A 21 0.57 -18.28 -6.30
N ASP A 22 1.44 -17.70 -7.13
CA ASP A 22 1.04 -16.90 -8.27
C ASP A 22 1.24 -17.64 -9.61
N ASN A 23 0.32 -17.41 -10.55
CA ASN A 23 0.50 -17.78 -11.94
C ASN A 23 0.89 -16.55 -12.77
N HIS A 24 2.20 -16.30 -12.86
CA HIS A 24 2.71 -15.06 -13.43
C HIS A 24 2.54 -14.95 -14.97
N ILE A 25 3.17 -15.84 -15.73
CA ILE A 25 3.00 -15.96 -17.19
C ILE A 25 3.15 -17.42 -17.60
N SER A 26 2.60 -17.77 -18.77
CA SER A 26 2.57 -19.16 -19.24
C SER A 26 3.89 -19.59 -19.90
N LYS A 27 4.50 -18.69 -20.67
CA LYS A 27 5.83 -18.89 -21.27
C LYS A 27 6.87 -18.09 -20.50
N PRO A 28 7.91 -18.72 -19.92
CA PRO A 28 8.93 -18.01 -19.15
C PRO A 28 9.57 -16.85 -19.93
N GLY A 29 9.68 -15.70 -19.30
CA GLY A 29 10.13 -14.45 -19.93
C GLY A 29 9.95 -13.25 -19.00
N TRP A 30 10.34 -12.06 -19.48
CA TRP A 30 10.05 -10.82 -18.76
C TRP A 30 8.65 -10.35 -19.10
N CYS A 31 7.87 -10.08 -18.06
CA CYS A 31 6.54 -9.52 -18.15
C CYS A 31 6.65 -7.99 -17.88
N CYS A 32 5.84 -7.10 -18.47
CA CYS A 32 4.57 -7.39 -19.15
C CYS A 32 4.34 -6.44 -20.34
N SER A 33 4.07 -6.97 -21.53
CA SER A 33 3.72 -6.17 -22.72
C SER A 33 2.35 -6.56 -23.27
N ASN A 34 1.74 -5.70 -24.09
CA ASN A 34 0.47 -6.01 -24.75
C ASN A 34 0.60 -7.09 -25.85
N SER A 35 1.83 -7.47 -26.23
CA SER A 35 2.11 -8.33 -27.38
C SER A 35 3.04 -9.51 -27.06
N ASP A 36 3.23 -9.84 -25.78
CA ASP A 36 4.05 -10.99 -25.38
C ASP A 36 3.34 -12.35 -25.52
N GLY A 37 2.07 -12.36 -25.94
CA GLY A 37 1.27 -13.56 -26.14
C GLY A 37 0.85 -14.25 -24.84
N ASN A 38 0.97 -13.60 -23.68
CA ASN A 38 0.56 -14.12 -22.38
C ASN A 38 -0.55 -13.27 -21.72
N GLY A 39 -0.99 -12.17 -22.33
CA GLY A 39 -1.79 -11.14 -21.66
C GLY A 39 -3.22 -11.54 -21.31
N PHE A 40 -3.90 -12.33 -22.14
CA PHE A 40 -5.29 -12.70 -21.92
C PHE A 40 -5.64 -14.11 -22.41
N PHE A 41 -6.76 -14.65 -21.94
CA PHE A 41 -7.25 -15.97 -22.34
C PHE A 41 -7.34 -16.10 -23.87
N GLY A 42 -6.79 -17.20 -24.39
CA GLY A 42 -6.72 -17.48 -25.83
C GLY A 42 -5.58 -16.77 -26.56
N ASP A 43 -4.71 -16.02 -25.87
CA ASP A 43 -3.44 -15.59 -26.46
C ASP A 43 -2.52 -16.78 -26.78
N GLN A 44 -1.50 -16.53 -27.63
CA GLN A 44 -0.62 -17.54 -28.19
C GLN A 44 -0.09 -18.55 -27.16
N TYR A 45 0.20 -18.08 -25.94
CA TYR A 45 0.73 -18.91 -24.86
C TYR A 45 -0.24 -19.09 -23.70
N PHE A 46 -1.45 -18.54 -23.77
CA PHE A 46 -2.42 -18.58 -22.67
C PHE A 46 -3.69 -19.35 -23.05
N ASP A 47 -3.56 -20.68 -23.07
CA ASP A 47 -4.70 -21.59 -23.17
C ASP A 47 -5.44 -21.68 -21.81
N PRO A 48 -6.74 -21.36 -21.76
CA PRO A 48 -7.50 -21.35 -20.51
C PRO A 48 -7.72 -22.74 -19.89
N ASP A 49 -7.87 -23.79 -20.69
CA ASP A 49 -8.11 -25.14 -20.17
C ASP A 49 -6.81 -25.74 -19.61
N LEU A 50 -5.68 -25.46 -20.26
CA LEU A 50 -4.36 -25.79 -19.73
C LEU A 50 -4.05 -25.01 -18.46
N TRP A 51 -4.42 -23.73 -18.39
CA TRP A 51 -4.27 -22.91 -17.20
C TRP A 51 -5.08 -23.44 -16.01
N ILE A 52 -6.37 -23.79 -16.21
CA ILE A 52 -7.19 -24.44 -15.18
C ILE A 52 -6.54 -25.74 -14.71
N THR A 53 -6.03 -26.56 -15.64
CA THR A 53 -5.31 -27.79 -15.30
C THR A 53 -4.06 -27.51 -14.45
N GLY A 54 -3.32 -26.45 -14.78
CA GLY A 54 -2.16 -25.98 -14.02
C GLY A 54 -2.52 -25.53 -12.60
N LEU A 55 -3.57 -24.70 -12.47
CA LEU A 55 -4.08 -24.24 -11.18
C LEU A 55 -4.50 -25.41 -10.28
N THR A 56 -5.33 -26.33 -10.79
CA THR A 56 -5.77 -27.53 -10.07
C THR A 56 -4.57 -28.37 -9.60
N ARG A 57 -3.55 -28.51 -10.46
CA ARG A 57 -2.33 -29.25 -10.11
C ARG A 57 -1.55 -28.60 -8.97
N MET A 58 -1.39 -27.27 -8.99
CA MET A 58 -0.69 -26.53 -7.94
C MET A 58 -1.48 -26.55 -6.63
N ALA A 59 -2.78 -26.31 -6.69
CA ALA A 59 -3.68 -26.42 -5.54
C ALA A 59 -3.59 -27.81 -4.88
N SER A 60 -3.70 -28.88 -5.69
CA SER A 60 -3.62 -30.26 -5.22
C SER A 60 -2.24 -30.60 -4.62
N MET A 61 -1.16 -30.06 -5.20
CA MET A 61 0.20 -30.31 -4.76
C MET A 61 0.48 -29.77 -3.35
N PHE A 62 -0.16 -28.65 -2.99
CA PHE A 62 0.02 -27.95 -1.72
C PHE A 62 -1.17 -28.09 -0.77
N LYS A 63 -2.11 -29.00 -1.06
CA LYS A 63 -3.20 -29.32 -0.14
C LYS A 63 -2.65 -29.81 1.20
N GLY A 64 -3.11 -29.22 2.29
CA GLY A 64 -2.66 -29.52 3.64
C GLY A 64 -1.27 -28.99 4.00
N VAL A 65 -0.65 -28.16 3.15
CA VAL A 65 0.61 -27.47 3.47
C VAL A 65 0.29 -26.14 4.17
N PRO A 66 0.52 -26.00 5.48
CA PRO A 66 -0.10 -24.94 6.29
C PRO A 66 0.41 -23.53 5.98
N ASN A 67 1.63 -23.39 5.46
CA ASN A 67 2.17 -22.09 5.10
C ASN A 67 1.79 -21.63 3.68
N VAL A 68 1.10 -22.46 2.89
CA VAL A 68 0.48 -22.02 1.63
C VAL A 68 -0.91 -21.51 1.96
N VAL A 69 -1.05 -20.19 1.99
CA VAL A 69 -2.26 -19.53 2.49
C VAL A 69 -3.19 -19.08 1.37
N GLY A 70 -2.65 -18.87 0.15
CA GLY A 70 -3.41 -18.34 -0.97
C GLY A 70 -2.89 -18.76 -2.33
N MET A 71 -3.74 -18.58 -3.33
CA MET A 71 -3.38 -18.71 -4.75
C MET A 71 -3.93 -17.50 -5.53
N SER A 72 -3.04 -16.73 -6.14
CA SER A 72 -3.42 -15.79 -7.20
C SER A 72 -3.60 -16.55 -8.50
N LEU A 73 -4.72 -16.27 -9.16
CA LEU A 73 -5.16 -17.03 -10.32
C LEU A 73 -4.35 -16.68 -11.58
N ARG A 74 -4.00 -15.40 -11.79
CA ARG A 74 -3.27 -14.95 -12.97
C ARG A 74 -2.76 -13.52 -12.79
N ASN A 75 -1.48 -13.29 -13.06
CA ASN A 75 -0.90 -11.95 -13.07
C ASN A 75 -1.27 -11.11 -14.32
N GLU A 76 -1.70 -9.87 -14.10
CA GLU A 76 -1.82 -8.79 -15.06
C GLU A 76 -2.59 -9.12 -16.35
N LEU A 77 -3.88 -9.44 -16.25
CA LEU A 77 -4.73 -9.63 -17.43
C LEU A 77 -4.79 -8.34 -18.27
N ARG A 78 -4.45 -8.43 -19.56
CA ARG A 78 -4.19 -7.25 -20.42
C ARG A 78 -4.25 -7.56 -21.91
N GLY A 79 -4.07 -6.54 -22.74
CA GLY A 79 -3.89 -6.69 -24.18
C GLY A 79 -5.21 -6.62 -24.98
N PRO A 80 -5.14 -6.73 -26.32
CA PRO A 80 -6.25 -6.41 -27.21
C PRO A 80 -7.42 -7.39 -27.16
N LYS A 81 -7.21 -8.61 -26.65
CA LYS A 81 -8.28 -9.63 -26.50
C LYS A 81 -9.08 -9.49 -25.20
N GLN A 82 -8.60 -8.66 -24.27
CA GLN A 82 -9.21 -8.56 -22.95
C GLN A 82 -10.67 -8.14 -23.04
N ASN A 83 -11.53 -8.85 -22.31
CA ASN A 83 -12.94 -8.51 -22.22
C ASN A 83 -13.55 -9.06 -20.93
N VAL A 84 -14.60 -8.39 -20.45
CA VAL A 84 -15.26 -8.71 -19.18
C VAL A 84 -15.95 -10.08 -19.21
N ASN A 85 -16.53 -10.49 -20.34
CA ASN A 85 -17.28 -11.74 -20.42
C ASN A 85 -16.38 -12.97 -20.22
N ASP A 86 -15.23 -12.98 -20.89
CA ASP A 86 -14.23 -14.04 -20.73
C ASP A 86 -13.54 -13.97 -19.37
N TRP A 87 -13.35 -12.77 -18.81
CA TRP A 87 -12.88 -12.64 -17.42
C TRP A 87 -13.83 -13.40 -16.46
N TYR A 88 -15.15 -13.15 -16.49
CA TYR A 88 -16.09 -13.89 -15.64
C TYR A 88 -16.07 -15.39 -15.93
N ARG A 89 -16.07 -15.76 -17.21
CA ARG A 89 -16.09 -17.17 -17.63
C ARG A 89 -14.90 -17.94 -17.07
N TYR A 90 -13.69 -17.40 -17.19
CA TYR A 90 -12.47 -18.12 -16.87
C TYR A 90 -11.99 -17.89 -15.44
N MET A 91 -12.08 -16.68 -14.89
CA MET A 91 -11.69 -16.42 -13.50
C MET A 91 -12.57 -17.18 -12.53
N GLN A 92 -13.89 -17.28 -12.78
CA GLN A 92 -14.75 -18.10 -11.93
C GLN A 92 -14.42 -19.59 -12.06
N LYS A 93 -14.18 -20.10 -13.28
CA LYS A 93 -13.77 -21.51 -13.47
C LYS A 93 -12.45 -21.82 -12.77
N GLY A 94 -11.47 -20.93 -12.86
CA GLY A 94 -10.18 -21.07 -12.16
C GLY A 94 -10.36 -21.08 -10.65
N ALA A 95 -11.19 -20.17 -10.12
CA ALA A 95 -11.49 -20.10 -8.69
C ALA A 95 -12.17 -21.38 -8.17
N GLU A 96 -13.19 -21.88 -8.86
CA GLU A 96 -13.87 -23.14 -8.52
C GLU A 96 -12.90 -24.33 -8.57
N ALA A 97 -12.04 -24.39 -9.58
CA ALA A 97 -11.06 -25.45 -9.73
C ALA A 97 -10.03 -25.46 -8.59
N VAL A 98 -9.51 -24.28 -8.20
CA VAL A 98 -8.60 -24.14 -7.05
C VAL A 98 -9.31 -24.56 -5.76
N HIS A 99 -10.50 -24.02 -5.48
CA HIS A 99 -11.22 -24.30 -4.24
C HIS A 99 -11.60 -25.79 -4.12
N SER A 100 -12.05 -26.42 -5.22
CA SER A 100 -12.36 -27.85 -5.23
C SER A 100 -11.13 -28.72 -4.95
N ALA A 101 -9.95 -28.32 -5.44
CA ALA A 101 -8.71 -29.07 -5.23
C ALA A 101 -8.14 -28.85 -3.82
N ASN A 102 -8.11 -27.60 -3.36
CA ASN A 102 -7.59 -27.18 -2.07
C ASN A 102 -8.55 -26.16 -1.43
N PRO A 103 -9.48 -26.61 -0.57
CA PRO A 103 -10.45 -25.72 0.03
C PRO A 103 -9.84 -24.80 1.08
N ASP A 104 -8.61 -25.04 1.56
CA ASP A 104 -8.03 -24.33 2.70
C ASP A 104 -7.39 -22.99 2.33
N VAL A 105 -7.07 -22.77 1.05
CA VAL A 105 -6.43 -21.53 0.57
C VAL A 105 -7.44 -20.44 0.26
N ILE A 106 -7.02 -19.18 0.42
CA ILE A 106 -7.72 -18.04 -0.19
C ILE A 106 -7.46 -18.03 -1.70
N VAL A 107 -8.46 -17.60 -2.47
CA VAL A 107 -8.39 -17.45 -3.91
C VAL A 107 -8.36 -15.96 -4.24
N ILE A 108 -7.29 -15.52 -4.89
CA ILE A 108 -7.05 -14.13 -5.23
C ILE A 108 -7.36 -13.91 -6.72
N LEU A 109 -8.24 -12.95 -7.02
CA LEU A 109 -8.71 -12.64 -8.37
C LEU A 109 -8.12 -11.30 -8.83
N SER A 110 -7.35 -11.38 -9.91
CA SER A 110 -6.78 -10.24 -10.61
C SER A 110 -7.78 -9.50 -11.50
N GLY A 111 -7.48 -8.23 -11.75
CA GLY A 111 -8.27 -7.33 -12.57
C GLY A 111 -7.88 -7.29 -14.04
N LEU A 112 -8.52 -6.42 -14.79
CA LEU A 112 -8.14 -6.10 -16.17
C LEU A 112 -7.10 -4.98 -16.19
N ASN A 113 -6.57 -4.69 -17.38
CA ASN A 113 -5.62 -3.61 -17.62
C ASN A 113 -4.40 -3.66 -16.71
N TYR A 114 -3.68 -4.79 -16.67
CA TYR A 114 -2.50 -4.96 -15.82
C TYR A 114 -2.85 -4.89 -14.31
N ASP A 115 -3.94 -5.55 -13.92
CA ASP A 115 -4.45 -5.57 -12.54
C ASP A 115 -4.74 -4.19 -11.97
N LYS A 116 -5.24 -3.29 -12.82
CA LYS A 116 -5.62 -1.92 -12.44
C LYS A 116 -7.12 -1.72 -12.36
N ASP A 117 -7.90 -2.52 -13.07
CA ASP A 117 -9.32 -2.25 -13.28
C ASP A 117 -10.19 -3.43 -12.85
N LEU A 118 -10.94 -3.22 -11.78
CA LEU A 118 -11.96 -4.12 -11.25
C LEU A 118 -13.36 -3.48 -11.32
N SER A 119 -13.51 -2.35 -12.05
CA SER A 119 -14.72 -1.51 -12.01
C SER A 119 -15.97 -2.22 -12.49
N PHE A 120 -15.83 -3.21 -13.37
CA PHE A 120 -16.92 -4.03 -13.87
C PHE A 120 -17.60 -4.86 -12.76
N LEU A 121 -16.91 -5.14 -11.65
CA LEU A 121 -17.48 -5.83 -10.49
C LEU A 121 -18.53 -5.00 -9.74
N ARG A 122 -18.52 -3.67 -9.90
CA ARG A 122 -19.47 -2.76 -9.24
C ARG A 122 -20.92 -3.11 -9.56
N ASN A 123 -21.20 -3.48 -10.80
CA ASN A 123 -22.55 -3.74 -11.29
C ASN A 123 -22.83 -5.25 -11.46
N ARG A 124 -21.80 -6.09 -11.42
CA ARG A 124 -21.91 -7.54 -11.59
C ARG A 124 -20.95 -8.22 -10.62
N PRO A 125 -21.39 -8.62 -9.42
CA PRO A 125 -20.55 -9.39 -8.52
C PRO A 125 -20.12 -10.73 -9.14
N VAL A 126 -18.98 -11.27 -8.70
CA VAL A 126 -18.61 -12.66 -9.01
C VAL A 126 -19.60 -13.62 -8.36
N HIS A 127 -19.88 -14.74 -9.04
CA HIS A 127 -20.70 -15.81 -8.51
C HIS A 127 -19.89 -17.10 -8.40
N LEU A 128 -19.57 -17.48 -7.16
CA LEU A 128 -18.82 -18.68 -6.80
C LEU A 128 -19.63 -19.51 -5.81
N THR A 129 -19.38 -20.81 -5.77
CA THR A 129 -20.03 -21.76 -4.85
C THR A 129 -19.54 -21.64 -3.41
N PHE A 130 -18.47 -20.88 -3.19
CA PHE A 130 -17.84 -20.64 -1.89
C PHE A 130 -17.71 -19.14 -1.57
N SER A 131 -17.60 -18.81 -0.29
CA SER A 131 -17.50 -17.45 0.22
C SER A 131 -16.46 -17.34 1.36
N GLY A 132 -16.08 -16.12 1.74
CA GLY A 132 -15.16 -15.88 2.86
C GLY A 132 -13.69 -16.24 2.58
N LYS A 133 -13.36 -16.56 1.32
CA LYS A 133 -12.00 -16.94 0.87
C LYS A 133 -11.60 -16.22 -0.42
N ILE A 134 -12.31 -15.16 -0.78
CA ILE A 134 -12.10 -14.42 -2.03
C ILE A 134 -11.42 -13.11 -1.67
N VAL A 135 -10.33 -12.81 -2.37
CA VAL A 135 -9.61 -11.54 -2.30
C VAL A 135 -9.45 -11.02 -3.72
N PHE A 136 -9.50 -9.71 -3.92
CA PHE A 136 -9.14 -9.10 -5.19
C PHE A 136 -7.75 -8.47 -5.09
N GLU A 137 -7.01 -8.45 -6.18
CA GLU A 137 -5.67 -7.84 -6.20
C GLU A 137 -5.51 -6.71 -7.21
N VAL A 138 -4.59 -5.80 -6.89
CA VAL A 138 -4.22 -4.67 -7.73
C VAL A 138 -2.72 -4.44 -7.76
N HIS A 139 -2.24 -3.97 -8.90
CA HIS A 139 -0.85 -3.54 -9.07
C HIS A 139 -0.79 -2.01 -9.08
N TRP A 140 0.14 -1.43 -8.33
CA TRP A 140 0.26 0.02 -8.23
C TRP A 140 1.71 0.49 -8.23
N TYR A 141 2.11 1.06 -9.35
CA TYR A 141 3.44 1.61 -9.59
C TYR A 141 3.36 3.06 -10.04
N GLY A 142 4.40 3.86 -9.76
CA GLY A 142 4.44 5.25 -10.21
C GLY A 142 4.37 5.40 -11.73
N PHE A 143 4.99 4.48 -12.48
CA PHE A 143 4.95 4.49 -13.96
C PHE A 143 3.58 4.16 -14.56
N THR A 144 2.64 3.61 -13.77
CA THR A 144 1.26 3.38 -14.20
C THR A 144 0.60 4.68 -14.66
N ASP A 145 0.98 5.81 -14.06
CA ASP A 145 0.46 7.14 -14.34
C ASP A 145 1.27 7.88 -15.42
N GLY A 146 2.11 7.16 -16.16
CA GLY A 146 3.09 7.73 -17.09
C GLY A 146 4.08 8.63 -16.34
N GLU A 147 4.38 9.80 -16.89
CA GLU A 147 5.29 10.78 -16.31
C GLU A 147 4.57 11.82 -15.43
N ALA A 148 3.36 11.51 -14.94
CA ALA A 148 2.56 12.46 -14.17
C ALA A 148 3.26 12.89 -12.87
N TRP A 149 3.89 11.96 -12.15
CA TRP A 149 4.60 12.29 -10.91
C TRP A 149 5.85 13.12 -11.18
N LYS A 150 6.52 12.90 -12.31
CA LYS A 150 7.67 13.72 -12.71
C LYS A 150 7.29 15.14 -13.12
N SER A 151 6.22 15.29 -13.91
CA SER A 151 5.89 16.56 -14.58
C SER A 151 4.80 17.38 -13.90
N GLY A 152 3.98 16.76 -13.04
CA GLY A 152 2.89 17.41 -12.34
C GLY A 152 3.22 17.79 -10.90
N ASN A 153 2.37 18.61 -10.30
CA ASN A 153 2.40 18.90 -8.87
C ASN A 153 1.99 17.65 -8.06
N SER A 154 2.85 17.18 -7.15
CA SER A 154 2.64 15.94 -6.37
C SER A 154 1.29 15.90 -5.63
N ASN A 155 0.81 17.02 -5.10
CA ASN A 155 -0.48 17.07 -4.39
C ASN A 155 -1.65 16.76 -5.34
N GLN A 156 -1.71 17.45 -6.47
CA GLN A 156 -2.78 17.29 -7.45
C GLN A 156 -2.72 15.92 -8.14
N VAL A 157 -1.50 15.45 -8.44
CA VAL A 157 -1.29 14.11 -9.02
C VAL A 157 -1.75 13.04 -8.04
N CYS A 158 -1.35 13.11 -6.76
CA CYS A 158 -1.78 12.15 -5.75
C CYS A 158 -3.31 12.13 -5.60
N GLY A 159 -3.96 13.31 -5.45
CA GLY A 159 -5.43 13.36 -5.37
C GLY A 159 -6.12 12.66 -6.56
N ARG A 160 -5.70 12.97 -7.79
CA ARG A 160 -6.26 12.38 -9.01
C ARG A 160 -6.00 10.87 -9.11
N VAL A 161 -4.80 10.41 -8.79
CA VAL A 161 -4.42 8.98 -8.91
C VAL A 161 -5.15 8.15 -7.85
N VAL A 162 -5.27 8.67 -6.62
CA VAL A 162 -6.03 8.01 -5.56
C VAL A 162 -7.53 7.96 -5.89
N ASP A 163 -8.12 9.06 -6.39
CA ASP A 163 -9.51 9.08 -6.83
C ASP A 163 -9.77 8.05 -7.95
N ASN A 164 -8.83 7.90 -8.89
CA ASN A 164 -8.91 6.87 -9.91
C ASN A 164 -8.84 5.46 -9.29
N MET A 165 -7.85 5.17 -8.44
CA MET A 165 -7.69 3.87 -7.75
C MET A 165 -8.96 3.49 -6.99
N MET A 166 -9.52 4.41 -6.21
CA MET A 166 -10.76 4.17 -5.45
C MET A 166 -11.95 3.90 -6.36
N ARG A 167 -12.04 4.60 -7.50
CA ARG A 167 -13.11 4.39 -8.48
C ARG A 167 -13.06 3.01 -9.13
N VAL A 168 -11.87 2.55 -9.50
CA VAL A 168 -11.70 1.34 -10.32
C VAL A 168 -11.48 0.06 -9.51
N SER A 169 -10.99 0.16 -8.27
CA SER A 169 -10.71 -1.02 -7.43
C SER A 169 -11.02 -0.79 -5.95
N GLY A 170 -10.68 0.36 -5.38
CA GLY A 170 -10.85 0.62 -3.94
C GLY A 170 -12.30 0.56 -3.45
N PHE A 171 -13.29 0.74 -4.32
CA PHE A 171 -14.72 0.58 -4.00
C PHE A 171 -15.09 -0.81 -3.48
N LEU A 172 -14.27 -1.83 -3.75
CA LEU A 172 -14.47 -3.19 -3.24
C LEU A 172 -14.39 -3.22 -1.71
N LEU A 173 -13.55 -2.37 -1.09
CA LEU A 173 -13.46 -2.24 0.37
C LEU A 173 -14.79 -1.75 0.96
N ASP A 174 -15.45 -0.79 0.31
CA ASP A 174 -16.77 -0.28 0.74
C ASP A 174 -17.87 -1.34 0.59
N GLN A 175 -17.68 -2.31 -0.30
CA GLN A 175 -18.56 -3.47 -0.48
C GLN A 175 -18.20 -4.65 0.44
N GLY A 176 -17.19 -4.51 1.30
CA GLY A 176 -16.76 -5.52 2.26
C GLY A 176 -15.83 -6.60 1.69
N TRP A 177 -15.28 -6.39 0.50
CA TRP A 177 -14.31 -7.30 -0.12
C TRP A 177 -12.87 -6.91 0.24
N PRO A 178 -11.99 -7.87 0.58
CA PRO A 178 -10.57 -7.61 0.74
C PRO A 178 -9.93 -7.19 -0.59
N LEU A 179 -9.06 -6.19 -0.52
CA LEU A 179 -8.23 -5.72 -1.63
C LEU A 179 -6.75 -5.81 -1.24
N PHE A 180 -5.98 -6.58 -2.02
CA PHE A 180 -4.56 -6.84 -1.82
C PHE A 180 -3.75 -6.07 -2.86
N VAL A 181 -2.77 -5.27 -2.44
CA VAL A 181 -1.81 -4.70 -3.39
C VAL A 181 -0.74 -5.75 -3.67
N SER A 182 -0.99 -6.66 -4.60
CA SER A 182 -0.09 -7.79 -4.90
C SER A 182 1.25 -7.35 -5.47
N GLU A 183 1.32 -6.15 -6.06
CA GLU A 183 2.57 -5.58 -6.49
C GLU A 183 2.62 -4.04 -6.38
N PHE A 184 3.72 -3.56 -5.82
CA PHE A 184 4.20 -2.19 -5.95
C PHE A 184 5.72 -2.19 -5.85
N GLY A 185 6.35 -1.08 -6.22
CA GLY A 185 7.79 -0.92 -6.05
C GLY A 185 8.30 0.40 -6.62
N VAL A 186 9.55 0.71 -6.31
CA VAL A 186 10.28 1.90 -6.78
C VAL A 186 11.73 1.55 -7.07
N ASP A 187 12.36 2.30 -7.97
CA ASP A 187 13.81 2.23 -8.14
C ASP A 187 14.55 2.66 -6.87
N GLN A 188 15.13 1.69 -6.17
CA GLN A 188 15.77 1.85 -4.87
C GLN A 188 17.07 2.67 -4.92
N ARG A 189 17.57 3.02 -6.12
CA ARG A 189 18.72 3.94 -6.27
C ARG A 189 18.36 5.39 -5.93
N GLY A 190 17.07 5.72 -5.87
CA GLY A 190 16.60 7.08 -5.61
C GLY A 190 16.80 8.04 -6.79
N THR A 191 17.11 7.53 -7.98
CA THR A 191 17.35 8.37 -9.17
C THR A 191 16.11 8.55 -10.06
N ASN A 192 15.07 7.76 -9.84
CA ASN A 192 13.82 7.85 -10.59
C ASN A 192 12.86 8.85 -9.92
N VAL A 193 12.76 10.05 -10.51
CA VAL A 193 11.90 11.13 -9.99
C VAL A 193 10.43 10.72 -9.89
N ASN A 194 9.93 9.92 -10.85
CA ASN A 194 8.53 9.53 -10.91
C ASN A 194 8.20 8.60 -9.74
N ASP A 195 9.04 7.58 -9.53
CA ASP A 195 8.90 6.62 -8.43
C ASP A 195 9.06 7.28 -7.05
N ASN A 196 10.07 8.15 -6.90
CA ASN A 196 10.33 8.85 -5.64
C ASN A 196 9.11 9.66 -5.20
N ARG A 197 8.51 10.45 -6.12
CA ARG A 197 7.34 11.31 -5.82
C ARG A 197 6.03 10.54 -5.66
N TYR A 198 5.93 9.34 -6.23
CA TYR A 198 4.80 8.43 -6.07
C TYR A 198 4.75 7.79 -4.67
N LEU A 199 5.92 7.41 -4.13
CA LEU A 199 6.01 6.55 -2.95
C LEU A 199 5.28 7.11 -1.73
N GLY A 200 5.46 8.40 -1.42
CA GLY A 200 4.78 9.03 -0.29
C GLY A 200 3.25 8.97 -0.40
N CYS A 201 2.71 9.11 -1.62
CA CYS A 201 1.28 8.98 -1.85
C CYS A 201 0.81 7.55 -1.62
N PHE A 202 1.50 6.55 -2.20
CA PHE A 202 1.18 5.14 -2.01
C PHE A 202 1.16 4.74 -0.53
N LEU A 203 2.24 5.05 0.20
CA LEU A 203 2.35 4.71 1.63
C LEU A 203 1.23 5.35 2.46
N SER A 204 0.81 6.56 2.10
CA SER A 204 -0.31 7.23 2.78
C SER A 204 -1.64 6.48 2.61
N VAL A 205 -1.90 5.93 1.41
CA VAL A 205 -3.13 5.21 1.12
C VAL A 205 -3.10 3.81 1.71
N ALA A 206 -1.98 3.11 1.57
CA ALA A 206 -1.78 1.80 2.20
C ALA A 206 -1.98 1.89 3.72
N ALA A 207 -1.47 2.94 4.38
CA ALA A 207 -1.71 3.18 5.80
C ALA A 207 -3.18 3.53 6.10
N GLU A 208 -3.79 4.48 5.37
CA GLU A 208 -5.16 4.96 5.63
C GLU A 208 -6.19 3.85 5.50
N LEU A 209 -6.06 3.04 4.44
CA LEU A 209 -6.98 1.95 4.14
C LEU A 209 -6.60 0.66 4.89
N ASP A 210 -5.38 0.58 5.41
CA ASP A 210 -4.81 -0.61 6.06
C ASP A 210 -4.78 -1.81 5.10
N LEU A 211 -4.23 -1.57 3.90
CA LEU A 211 -4.14 -2.58 2.84
C LEU A 211 -3.00 -3.56 3.13
N ASP A 212 -3.25 -4.84 2.88
CA ASP A 212 -2.18 -5.82 2.71
C ASP A 212 -1.45 -5.59 1.38
N TRP A 213 -0.16 -5.85 1.35
CA TRP A 213 0.69 -5.54 0.19
C TRP A 213 1.83 -6.54 0.01
N ALA A 214 2.29 -6.68 -1.23
CA ALA A 214 3.52 -7.38 -1.58
C ALA A 214 4.43 -6.46 -2.42
N LEU A 215 5.67 -6.33 -1.96
CA LEU A 215 6.69 -5.52 -2.59
C LEU A 215 7.38 -6.32 -3.70
N TRP A 216 7.42 -5.76 -4.90
CA TRP A 216 8.31 -6.20 -5.95
C TRP A 216 9.66 -5.49 -5.77
N THR A 217 10.71 -6.16 -5.27
CA THR A 217 10.86 -7.59 -4.99
C THR A 217 12.00 -7.83 -3.97
N LEU A 218 12.11 -9.02 -3.39
CA LEU A 218 13.21 -9.36 -2.47
C LEU A 218 14.58 -9.43 -3.18
N VAL A 219 14.60 -9.82 -4.45
CA VAL A 219 15.84 -10.23 -5.15
C VAL A 219 16.81 -9.06 -5.37
N GLY A 220 18.12 -9.34 -5.43
CA GLY A 220 19.13 -8.32 -5.77
C GLY A 220 19.68 -8.41 -7.20
N SER A 221 19.64 -9.60 -7.79
CA SER A 221 20.09 -9.87 -9.15
C SER A 221 19.43 -11.14 -9.68
N TYR A 222 19.44 -11.31 -11.01
CA TYR A 222 18.87 -12.48 -11.68
C TYR A 222 19.95 -13.47 -12.08
N TYR A 223 19.68 -14.77 -11.89
CA TYR A 223 20.51 -15.82 -12.49
C TYR A 223 20.61 -15.64 -14.01
N LEU A 224 19.48 -15.35 -14.65
CA LEU A 224 19.39 -14.96 -16.06
C LEU A 224 18.16 -14.07 -16.24
N ARG A 225 18.32 -12.91 -16.89
CA ARG A 225 17.20 -12.07 -17.33
C ARG A 225 17.50 -11.52 -18.72
N GLN A 226 16.62 -11.81 -19.67
CA GLN A 226 16.73 -11.35 -21.06
C GLN A 226 18.12 -11.60 -21.69
N GLY A 227 18.71 -12.77 -21.42
CA GLY A 227 20.03 -13.16 -21.94
C GLY A 227 21.22 -12.63 -21.13
N VAL A 228 20.99 -11.84 -20.07
CA VAL A 228 22.05 -11.29 -19.22
C VAL A 228 22.11 -12.05 -17.90
N ILE A 229 23.28 -12.65 -17.63
CA ILE A 229 23.57 -13.32 -16.36
C ILE A 229 23.90 -12.26 -15.31
N GLY A 230 23.35 -12.39 -14.11
CA GLY A 230 23.61 -11.47 -13.02
C GLY A 230 23.07 -10.06 -13.30
N MET A 231 22.00 -9.91 -14.08
CA MET A 231 21.38 -8.60 -14.27
C MET A 231 20.94 -8.05 -12.91
N ASN A 232 21.29 -6.80 -12.63
CA ASN A 232 20.97 -6.13 -11.35
C ASN A 232 19.48 -5.79 -11.29
N GLU A 233 18.82 -6.07 -10.17
CA GLU A 233 17.44 -5.65 -9.91
C GLU A 233 17.44 -4.40 -9.03
N TYR A 234 17.10 -3.25 -9.62
CA TYR A 234 17.13 -1.97 -8.92
C TYR A 234 15.86 -1.69 -8.11
N TYR A 235 14.76 -2.40 -8.35
CA TYR A 235 13.57 -2.40 -7.48
C TYR A 235 13.74 -3.34 -6.27
N GLY A 236 14.79 -4.16 -6.30
CA GLY A 236 15.11 -5.18 -5.32
C GLY A 236 15.51 -4.66 -3.95
N VAL A 237 14.97 -5.27 -2.88
CA VAL A 237 15.34 -4.99 -1.48
C VAL A 237 16.83 -5.27 -1.25
N LEU A 238 17.34 -6.37 -1.81
CA LEU A 238 18.74 -6.77 -1.64
C LEU A 238 19.64 -6.11 -2.68
N ASN A 239 20.90 -5.90 -2.30
CA ASN A 239 21.94 -5.48 -3.23
C ASN A 239 22.33 -6.62 -4.18
N TRP A 240 23.10 -6.30 -5.22
CA TRP A 240 23.40 -7.23 -6.32
C TRP A 240 23.95 -8.60 -5.89
N ASN A 241 24.76 -8.63 -4.83
CA ASN A 241 25.40 -9.85 -4.30
C ASN A 241 24.59 -10.55 -3.20
N TRP A 242 23.36 -10.10 -2.92
CA TRP A 242 22.43 -10.66 -1.94
C TRP A 242 22.95 -10.62 -0.48
N ARG A 243 23.88 -9.72 -0.15
CA ARG A 243 24.48 -9.65 1.20
C ARG A 243 23.87 -8.60 2.10
N GLU A 244 23.40 -7.50 1.53
CA GLU A 244 22.95 -6.34 2.30
C GLU A 244 21.66 -5.78 1.71
N VAL A 245 20.94 -5.03 2.54
CA VAL A 245 19.81 -4.22 2.11
C VAL A 245 20.34 -3.09 1.22
N ARG A 246 19.74 -2.92 0.04
CA ARG A 246 20.12 -1.88 -0.93
C ARG A 246 19.83 -0.48 -0.44
N ASN A 247 18.68 -0.28 0.20
CA ASN A 247 18.22 1.02 0.68
C ASN A 247 17.53 0.86 2.04
N SER A 248 18.26 1.19 3.11
CA SER A 248 17.75 1.08 4.48
C SER A 248 16.66 2.10 4.79
N THR A 249 16.72 3.30 4.18
CA THR A 249 15.67 4.31 4.29
C THR A 249 14.36 3.76 3.77
N PHE A 250 14.34 3.13 2.59
CA PHE A 250 13.14 2.51 2.04
C PHE A 250 12.55 1.43 2.97
N LEU A 251 13.39 0.55 3.56
CA LEU A 251 12.91 -0.43 4.53
C LEU A 251 12.29 0.22 5.77
N GLN A 252 12.88 1.33 6.25
CA GLN A 252 12.30 2.09 7.34
C GLN A 252 10.91 2.64 6.96
N LEU A 253 10.75 3.19 5.75
CA LEU A 253 9.48 3.75 5.27
C LEU A 253 8.35 2.71 5.32
N ILE A 254 8.60 1.51 4.79
CA ILE A 254 7.58 0.46 4.72
C ILE A 254 7.37 -0.28 6.05
N SER A 255 8.29 -0.15 7.02
CA SER A 255 8.21 -0.84 8.31
C SER A 255 6.93 -0.50 9.09
N ALA A 256 6.41 0.73 8.95
CA ALA A 256 5.16 1.13 9.57
C ALA A 256 3.94 0.36 9.05
N LEU A 257 4.00 -0.13 7.81
CA LEU A 257 2.92 -0.86 7.16
C LEU A 257 3.04 -2.38 7.32
N GLN A 258 4.15 -2.89 7.88
CA GLN A 258 4.35 -4.33 8.05
C GLN A 258 3.39 -4.94 9.08
N SER A 259 2.95 -4.14 10.04
CA SER A 259 1.94 -4.56 11.00
C SER A 259 0.67 -3.76 10.74
N PRO A 260 -0.48 -4.42 10.54
CA PRO A 260 -1.74 -3.74 10.29
C PRO A 260 -2.13 -2.81 11.44
N PHE A 261 -2.76 -1.70 11.13
CA PHE A 261 -3.23 -0.72 12.10
C PHE A 261 -4.53 -1.15 12.80
N ARG A 262 -5.34 -1.97 12.15
CA ARG A 262 -6.62 -2.49 12.62
C ARG A 262 -6.84 -3.92 12.07
N GLY A 263 -7.89 -4.59 12.55
CA GLY A 263 -8.33 -5.86 11.95
C GLY A 263 -8.77 -6.89 12.97
N PRO A 264 -9.27 -8.05 12.50
CA PRO A 264 -9.65 -9.16 13.35
C PRO A 264 -8.49 -9.61 14.23
N GLY A 265 -8.73 -9.77 15.54
CA GLY A 265 -7.70 -10.16 16.50
C GLY A 265 -6.78 -9.04 16.98
N LEU A 266 -6.92 -7.80 16.48
CA LEU A 266 -6.08 -6.64 16.82
C LEU A 266 -6.84 -5.53 17.56
N SER A 267 -7.93 -5.88 18.26
CA SER A 267 -8.71 -4.95 19.10
C SER A 267 -8.08 -4.76 20.49
N GLU A 268 -6.81 -4.38 20.50
CA GLU A 268 -6.04 -4.15 21.74
C GLU A 268 -6.49 -2.89 22.47
N ALA A 269 -7.02 -1.91 21.74
CA ALA A 269 -7.54 -0.64 22.25
C ALA A 269 -8.79 -0.19 21.48
N ASN A 270 -9.53 0.74 22.07
CA ASN A 270 -10.67 1.38 21.41
C ASN A 270 -10.24 2.08 20.11
N PRO A 271 -11.08 2.09 19.06
CA PRO A 271 -10.76 2.74 17.79
C PRO A 271 -10.31 4.20 17.98
N HIS A 272 -9.18 4.56 17.39
CA HIS A 272 -8.57 5.88 17.50
C HIS A 272 -7.78 6.22 16.23
N LYS A 273 -7.12 7.38 16.22
CA LYS A 273 -6.28 7.84 15.13
C LYS A 273 -4.81 7.84 15.53
N VAL A 274 -3.95 7.61 14.56
CA VAL A 274 -2.54 8.03 14.60
C VAL A 274 -2.30 9.05 13.49
N ILE A 275 -1.37 9.98 13.72
CA ILE A 275 -1.00 11.00 12.72
C ILE A 275 0.26 10.51 12.03
N PHE A 276 0.10 9.87 10.88
CA PHE A 276 1.15 9.21 10.11
C PHE A 276 1.83 10.17 9.13
N HIS A 277 3.15 10.10 9.02
CA HIS A 277 3.97 10.90 8.11
C HIS A 277 4.59 9.98 7.04
N PRO A 278 4.05 9.94 5.80
CA PRO A 278 4.36 8.91 4.81
C PRO A 278 5.81 8.87 4.35
N SER A 279 6.45 10.02 4.16
CA SER A 279 7.83 10.13 3.67
C SER A 279 8.89 9.73 4.71
N THR A 280 8.48 9.42 5.95
CA THR A 280 9.37 8.86 6.98
C THR A 280 8.94 7.49 7.49
N GLY A 281 7.70 7.07 7.21
CA GLY A 281 7.12 5.86 7.81
C GLY A 281 7.00 5.95 9.34
N LEU A 282 6.70 7.13 9.88
CA LEU A 282 6.66 7.40 11.32
C LEU A 282 5.37 8.12 11.69
N CYS A 283 5.01 8.14 12.98
CA CYS A 283 3.84 8.82 13.49
C CYS A 283 4.20 9.90 14.52
N VAL A 284 3.32 10.88 14.72
CA VAL A 284 3.48 11.93 15.73
C VAL A 284 3.42 11.35 17.14
N LEU A 285 4.49 11.57 17.90
CA LEU A 285 4.67 11.14 19.28
C LEU A 285 4.74 12.33 20.22
N ARG A 286 4.28 12.09 21.45
CA ARG A 286 4.50 12.96 22.60
C ARG A 286 5.41 12.24 23.59
N LYS A 287 6.64 12.72 23.75
CA LYS A 287 7.59 12.13 24.71
C LYS A 287 7.32 12.58 26.15
N SER A 288 6.95 13.84 26.34
CA SER A 288 6.54 14.40 27.62
C SER A 288 5.68 15.65 27.39
N MET A 289 5.12 16.21 28.46
CA MET A 289 4.34 17.43 28.40
C MET A 289 5.12 18.67 27.95
N LEU A 290 6.42 18.72 28.24
CA LEU A 290 7.27 19.90 27.97
C LEU A 290 8.13 19.73 26.71
N ALA A 291 8.29 18.49 26.23
CA ALA A 291 9.05 18.21 25.04
C ALA A 291 8.23 18.55 23.78
N PRO A 292 8.87 19.07 22.72
CA PRO A 292 8.24 19.19 21.41
C PRO A 292 7.69 17.84 20.92
N LEU A 293 6.59 17.89 20.17
CA LEU A 293 6.12 16.72 19.43
C LEU A 293 7.15 16.31 18.39
N ARG A 294 7.35 15.01 18.19
CA ARG A 294 8.32 14.48 17.22
C ARG A 294 7.76 13.26 16.50
N LEU A 295 8.33 12.91 15.36
CA LEU A 295 8.03 11.63 14.74
C LEU A 295 8.78 10.48 15.43
N GLY A 296 8.13 9.32 15.49
CA GLY A 296 8.72 8.06 15.90
C GLY A 296 7.84 6.87 15.54
N ARG A 297 8.09 5.71 16.12
CA ARG A 297 7.40 4.47 15.74
C ARG A 297 5.89 4.58 16.00
N CYS A 298 5.07 4.18 15.03
CA CYS A 298 3.62 4.28 15.16
C CYS A 298 3.04 3.43 16.30
N THR A 299 3.71 2.36 16.73
CA THR A 299 3.34 1.56 17.91
C THR A 299 3.51 2.30 19.24
N GLU A 300 4.28 3.38 19.25
CA GLU A 300 4.50 4.26 20.41
C GLU A 300 3.60 5.50 20.36
N SER A 301 2.82 5.68 19.28
CA SER A 301 1.91 6.82 19.15
C SER A 301 0.86 6.81 20.24
N GLU A 302 0.56 8.01 20.74
CA GLU A 302 -0.63 8.24 21.55
C GLU A 302 -1.88 8.00 20.71
N ALA A 303 -2.98 7.66 21.38
CA ALA A 303 -4.27 7.52 20.73
C ALA A 303 -4.87 8.91 20.48
N TRP A 304 -5.06 9.30 19.21
CA TRP A 304 -5.68 10.58 18.86
C TRP A 304 -7.18 10.43 18.56
N SER A 305 -7.91 11.52 18.74
CA SER A 305 -9.28 11.74 18.29
C SER A 305 -9.28 12.87 17.28
N TYR A 306 -10.06 12.72 16.20
CA TYR A 306 -10.32 13.80 15.25
C TYR A 306 -11.83 14.03 15.17
N THR A 307 -12.28 15.21 15.61
CA THR A 307 -13.71 15.52 15.74
C THR A 307 -14.26 16.21 14.47
N PRO A 308 -15.59 16.22 14.26
CA PRO A 308 -16.21 17.00 13.19
C PRO A 308 -15.87 18.50 13.26
N GLN A 309 -15.60 19.03 14.46
CA GLN A 309 -15.15 20.41 14.69
C GLN A 309 -13.67 20.62 14.34
N LYS A 310 -13.02 19.62 13.71
CA LYS A 310 -11.64 19.66 13.22
C LYS A 310 -10.60 19.73 14.34
N ILE A 311 -10.91 19.19 15.51
CA ILE A 311 -9.99 19.19 16.65
C ILE A 311 -9.24 17.86 16.68
N LEU A 312 -7.91 17.92 16.70
CA LEU A 312 -7.04 16.78 16.98
C LEU A 312 -6.68 16.76 18.46
N SER A 313 -7.25 15.83 19.22
CA SER A 313 -7.02 15.70 20.67
C SER A 313 -6.43 14.35 21.05
N VAL A 314 -5.63 14.33 22.11
CA VAL A 314 -5.09 13.09 22.69
C VAL A 314 -6.17 12.46 23.56
N LYS A 315 -6.61 11.25 23.20
CA LYS A 315 -7.69 10.53 23.89
C LYS A 315 -7.38 10.34 25.37
N GLY A 316 -8.41 10.48 26.19
CA GLY A 316 -8.28 10.37 27.65
C GLY A 316 -7.65 11.60 28.32
N THR A 317 -7.37 12.67 27.56
CA THR A 317 -6.81 13.92 28.10
C THR A 317 -7.60 15.13 27.58
N TYR A 318 -7.28 16.31 28.12
CA TYR A 318 -7.80 17.59 27.63
C TYR A 318 -6.91 18.23 26.56
N PHE A 319 -5.84 17.55 26.14
CA PHE A 319 -4.86 18.14 25.22
C PHE A 319 -5.31 18.04 23.77
N CYS A 320 -5.23 19.16 23.07
CA CYS A 320 -5.36 19.25 21.62
C CYS A 320 -4.14 19.86 20.97
N LEU A 321 -3.92 19.47 19.71
CA LEU A 321 -2.87 20.02 18.87
C LEU A 321 -3.16 21.50 18.58
N GLN A 322 -2.14 22.33 18.77
CA GLN A 322 -2.21 23.77 18.56
C GLN A 322 -0.96 24.26 17.81
N THR A 323 -1.11 25.41 17.19
CA THR A 323 0.00 26.19 16.62
C THR A 323 0.04 27.59 17.23
N ASP A 324 1.23 28.17 17.30
CA ASP A 324 1.41 29.58 17.67
C ASP A 324 1.56 30.45 16.43
N ASP A 325 2.51 30.10 15.56
CA ASP A 325 2.81 30.81 14.32
C ASP A 325 3.63 29.93 13.35
N ALA A 326 3.94 30.47 12.17
CA ALA A 326 4.88 29.86 11.23
C ALA A 326 6.30 29.75 11.82
N ALA A 327 7.05 28.73 11.40
CA ALA A 327 8.38 28.36 11.90
C ALA A 327 8.45 28.14 13.42
N LYS A 328 7.35 27.74 14.06
CA LYS A 328 7.29 27.38 15.47
C LYS A 328 6.94 25.90 15.66
N PRO A 329 7.39 25.28 16.76
CA PRO A 329 6.94 23.93 17.11
C PRO A 329 5.42 23.87 17.27
N ALA A 330 4.81 22.81 16.74
CA ALA A 330 3.44 22.48 17.11
C ALA A 330 3.42 22.01 18.57
N LYS A 331 2.38 22.38 19.30
CA LYS A 331 2.27 22.12 20.74
C LYS A 331 0.95 21.50 21.12
N LEU A 332 0.85 21.08 22.38
CA LEU A 332 -0.39 20.66 22.99
C LEU A 332 -0.89 21.73 23.96
N GLY A 333 -2.15 22.10 23.83
CA GLY A 333 -2.83 23.00 24.77
C GLY A 333 -4.17 22.45 25.20
N ILE A 334 -4.82 23.15 26.14
CA ILE A 334 -6.11 22.75 26.72
C ILE A 334 -7.30 23.56 26.17
N ILE A 335 -7.03 24.66 25.47
CA ILE A 335 -8.04 25.53 24.87
C ILE A 335 -8.27 25.07 23.42
N CYS A 336 -9.25 24.20 23.23
CA CYS A 336 -9.48 23.53 21.94
C CYS A 336 -10.60 24.18 21.11
N THR A 337 -10.93 25.43 21.40
CA THR A 337 -12.00 26.19 20.75
C THR A 337 -11.47 27.18 19.71
N ASP A 338 -10.23 27.60 19.87
CA ASP A 338 -9.62 28.69 19.12
C ASP A 338 -9.22 28.24 17.71
N SER A 339 -9.07 29.20 16.79
CA SER A 339 -8.73 28.91 15.40
C SER A 339 -7.42 28.14 15.25
N ASN A 340 -6.45 28.38 16.14
CA ASN A 340 -5.14 27.74 16.13
C ASN A 340 -5.16 26.28 16.60
N SER A 341 -6.31 25.79 17.07
CA SER A 341 -6.54 24.40 17.48
C SER A 341 -7.40 23.59 16.48
N LYS A 342 -7.84 24.23 15.39
CA LYS A 342 -8.65 23.62 14.33
C LYS A 342 -7.76 23.21 13.16
N TRP A 343 -7.75 21.93 12.83
CA TRP A 343 -6.91 21.31 11.82
C TRP A 343 -7.73 20.74 10.68
N GLU A 344 -7.62 21.32 9.49
CA GLU A 344 -8.34 20.91 8.29
C GLU A 344 -7.41 20.26 7.27
N THR A 345 -7.89 19.22 6.58
CA THR A 345 -7.21 18.66 5.40
C THR A 345 -7.57 19.50 4.16
N ILE A 346 -6.64 20.36 3.70
CA ILE A 346 -6.97 21.41 2.72
C ILE A 346 -6.55 21.11 1.27
N SER A 347 -5.90 19.99 1.02
CA SER A 347 -5.23 19.69 -0.25
C SER A 347 -5.87 18.53 -1.01
N ASP A 348 -5.74 18.46 -2.33
CA ASP A 348 -6.22 17.34 -3.18
C ASP A 348 -5.80 15.95 -2.68
N SER A 349 -4.56 15.79 -2.19
CA SER A 349 -4.06 14.53 -1.61
C SER A 349 -4.64 14.21 -0.22
N LYS A 350 -5.34 15.18 0.38
CA LYS A 350 -5.85 15.19 1.77
C LYS A 350 -4.76 15.00 2.83
N MET A 351 -3.52 15.44 2.55
CA MET A 351 -2.38 15.27 3.46
C MET A 351 -1.85 16.56 4.08
N HIS A 352 -2.29 17.74 3.64
CA HIS A 352 -1.93 18.98 4.32
C HIS A 352 -2.90 19.25 5.47
N LEU A 353 -2.46 19.00 6.71
CA LEU A 353 -3.19 19.38 7.93
C LEU A 353 -2.90 20.84 8.27
N SER A 354 -3.88 21.71 8.06
CA SER A 354 -3.73 23.16 8.17
C SER A 354 -4.52 23.76 9.32
N SER A 355 -3.97 24.81 9.94
CA SER A 355 -4.58 25.57 11.03
C SER A 355 -4.31 27.07 10.85
N ASN A 356 -5.12 27.92 11.49
CA ASN A 356 -4.93 29.36 11.48
C ASN A 356 -4.26 29.79 12.79
N ALA A 357 -2.99 30.20 12.69
CA ALA A 357 -2.21 30.73 13.80
C ALA A 357 -2.90 31.94 14.45
N SER A 358 -2.53 32.23 15.70
CA SER A 358 -3.06 33.39 16.43
C SER A 358 -2.70 34.73 15.77
N SER A 359 -1.63 34.74 14.96
CA SER A 359 -1.22 35.86 14.09
C SER A 359 -2.16 36.08 12.89
N GLY A 360 -3.09 35.16 12.62
CA GLY A 360 -3.96 35.15 11.45
C GLY A 360 -3.37 34.45 10.23
N ILE A 361 -2.14 33.94 10.31
CA ILE A 361 -1.47 33.23 9.22
C ILE A 361 -1.97 31.78 9.16
N THR A 362 -2.32 31.32 7.95
CA THR A 362 -2.60 29.91 7.71
C THR A 362 -1.30 29.12 7.59
N VAL A 363 -1.17 28.08 8.39
CA VAL A 363 0.00 27.19 8.45
C VAL A 363 -0.42 25.75 8.23
N CYS A 364 0.53 24.90 7.84
CA CYS A 364 0.40 23.46 7.75
C CYS A 364 1.36 22.80 8.75
N LEU A 365 1.00 21.61 9.24
CA LEU A 365 1.96 20.75 9.91
C LEU A 365 3.12 20.45 8.97
N ASP A 366 4.32 20.43 9.53
CA ASP A 366 5.57 20.20 8.84
C ASP A 366 6.54 19.49 9.79
N ILE A 367 7.65 18.99 9.26
CA ILE A 367 8.77 18.50 10.07
C ILE A 367 10.05 19.28 9.81
N ASP A 368 10.82 19.47 10.87
CA ASP A 368 12.21 19.94 10.74
C ASP A 368 13.18 18.78 10.45
N SER A 369 14.46 19.10 10.25
CA SER A 369 15.52 18.11 9.99
C SER A 369 15.75 17.10 11.13
N ASN A 370 15.21 17.36 12.32
CA ASN A 370 15.29 16.49 13.49
C ASN A 370 13.99 15.71 13.72
N ASN A 371 13.08 15.69 12.73
CA ASN A 371 11.74 15.12 12.81
C ASN A 371 10.89 15.71 13.95
N THR A 372 11.15 16.96 14.33
CA THR A 372 10.28 17.71 15.26
C THR A 372 9.10 18.26 14.49
N ILE A 373 7.90 18.12 15.07
CA ILE A 373 6.68 18.66 14.46
C ILE A 373 6.67 20.16 14.64
N VAL A 374 6.66 20.87 13.52
CA VAL A 374 6.60 22.32 13.45
C VAL A 374 5.42 22.74 12.57
N THR A 375 5.15 24.03 12.51
CA THR A 375 4.20 24.61 11.57
C THR A 375 4.87 25.59 10.64
N ASN A 376 4.60 25.50 9.35
CA ASN A 376 5.11 26.42 8.33
C ASN A 376 3.99 26.85 7.40
N THR A 377 4.23 27.89 6.59
CA THR A 377 3.31 28.21 5.50
C THR A 377 3.10 26.98 4.61
N CYS A 378 1.85 26.70 4.27
CA CYS A 378 1.50 25.57 3.43
C CYS A 378 2.17 25.69 2.05
N LYS A 379 2.89 24.65 1.61
CA LYS A 379 3.55 24.61 0.30
C LYS A 379 2.84 23.65 -0.66
N CYS A 380 3.12 23.81 -1.95
CA CYS A 380 2.74 22.88 -3.01
C CYS A 380 1.23 22.60 -3.17
N LEU A 381 0.34 23.47 -2.69
CA LEU A 381 -1.11 23.28 -2.79
C LEU A 381 -1.62 23.27 -4.25
N SER A 382 -1.00 24.02 -5.15
CA SER A 382 -1.34 24.02 -6.58
C SER A 382 -0.21 24.56 -7.47
N LYS A 383 -0.31 24.27 -8.79
CA LYS A 383 0.45 24.87 -9.92
C LYS A 383 1.95 24.60 -10.00
N ASP A 384 2.67 24.55 -8.87
CA ASP A 384 4.12 24.35 -8.89
C ASP A 384 4.45 22.86 -9.02
N ASN A 385 4.93 22.47 -10.20
CA ASN A 385 5.26 21.10 -10.54
C ASN A 385 6.59 20.64 -9.93
N ALA A 386 7.49 21.55 -9.59
CA ALA A 386 8.78 21.23 -8.96
C ALA A 386 8.71 21.20 -7.43
N CYS A 387 7.60 21.68 -6.86
CA CYS A 387 7.40 21.74 -5.42
C CYS A 387 7.31 20.35 -4.79
N ASP A 388 8.04 20.18 -3.70
CA ASP A 388 8.05 18.97 -2.87
C ASP A 388 7.23 19.18 -1.57
N PRO A 389 6.05 18.53 -1.46
CA PRO A 389 5.19 18.64 -0.28
C PRO A 389 5.54 17.68 0.85
N GLU A 390 6.48 16.74 0.67
CA GLU A 390 6.57 15.52 1.47
C GLU A 390 6.75 15.74 2.97
N SER A 391 7.42 16.83 3.37
CA SER A 391 7.60 17.19 4.79
C SER A 391 6.31 17.69 5.47
N GLN A 392 5.33 18.16 4.67
CA GLN A 392 4.02 18.64 5.14
C GLN A 392 2.90 17.63 4.96
N TRP A 393 3.22 16.42 4.47
CA TRP A 393 2.24 15.38 4.27
C TRP A 393 2.03 14.56 5.55
N PHE A 394 0.84 14.69 6.12
CA PHE A 394 0.38 13.93 7.27
C PHE A 394 -0.98 13.30 6.99
N LYS A 395 -1.16 12.05 7.40
CA LYS A 395 -2.38 11.27 7.19
C LYS A 395 -2.97 10.81 8.52
N LEU A 396 -4.29 10.93 8.67
CA LEU A 396 -5.01 10.50 9.87
C LEU A 396 -5.48 9.05 9.73
N VAL A 397 -4.66 8.12 10.18
CA VAL A 397 -4.87 6.66 10.02
C VAL A 397 -5.69 6.11 11.18
N ASN A 398 -6.67 5.25 10.90
CA ASN A 398 -7.43 4.54 11.93
C ASN A 398 -6.59 3.44 12.56
N SER A 399 -6.61 3.29 13.88
CA SER A 399 -5.96 2.18 14.56
C SER A 399 -6.78 1.65 15.74
N THR A 400 -6.58 0.37 16.04
CA THR A 400 -7.07 -0.32 17.25
C THR A 400 -5.94 -0.93 18.07
N ARG A 401 -4.67 -0.59 17.77
CA ARG A 401 -3.50 -1.09 18.49
C ARG A 401 -3.32 -0.38 19.81
N SER A 402 -2.85 -1.09 20.83
CA SER A 402 -2.44 -0.46 22.08
C SER A 402 -1.13 0.28 21.89
N SER A 403 -1.00 1.45 22.52
CA SER A 403 0.32 2.10 22.60
C SER A 403 1.20 1.28 23.54
N THR A 404 2.46 1.05 23.17
CA THR A 404 3.42 0.43 24.09
C THR A 404 3.68 1.28 25.33
N MET A 405 3.39 2.60 25.28
CA MET A 405 3.50 3.48 26.46
C MET A 405 2.39 3.23 27.50
N THR A 406 1.25 2.65 27.13
CA THR A 406 0.18 2.29 28.07
C THR A 406 0.43 0.98 28.84
N LYS A 407 1.54 0.27 28.57
CA LYS A 407 1.93 -0.96 29.29
C LYS A 407 2.88 -0.72 30.48
N LEU A 408 3.03 0.53 30.95
CA LEU A 408 3.85 0.90 32.10
C LEU A 408 2.99 1.32 33.30
#